data_AF-A0A2N0FXF4-F1
#
_entry.id   AF-A0A2N0FXF4-F1
#
_cell.length_a   1.000
_cell.length_b   1.000
_cell.length_c   1.000
_cell.angle_alpha   90.00
_cell.angle_beta   90.00
_cell.angle_gamma   90.00
#
_symmetry.space_group_name_H-M   'P 1'
#
loop_
_entity.id
_entity.type
_entity.pdbx_description
1 polymer ?
#
loop_
_entity_poly.entity_id
_entity_poly.type
_entity_poly.pdbx_seq_one_letter_code
_entity_poly.pdbx_strand_id
1 'polypeptide(L)' 'MSFQAYLDNIQVKTGKTPSDFKELAKKKGFTQNGKIKDGVKATQITDWLKQEFELGHGHSMAIYALLKGKKPD' A
#
# COMPACT_ATOMS: atom_id res chain seq x y z
N MET A 1 10.07 -11.14 -10.24
CA MET A 1 8.87 -10.35 -10.63
C MET A 1 9.17 -8.88 -10.40
N SER A 2 8.79 -8.02 -11.34
CA SER A 2 8.97 -6.57 -11.21
C SER A 2 8.00 -5.99 -10.17
N PHE A 3 8.30 -4.79 -9.67
CA PHE A 3 7.39 -4.05 -8.80
C PHE A 3 6.04 -3.78 -9.46
N GLN A 4 6.04 -3.50 -10.77
CA GLN A 4 4.82 -3.31 -11.54
C GLN A 4 3.93 -4.57 -11.53
N ALA A 5 4.50 -5.76 -11.72
CA ALA A 5 3.73 -7.00 -11.69
C ALA A 5 3.05 -7.24 -10.33
N TYR A 6 3.67 -6.79 -9.22
CA TYR A 6 3.01 -6.81 -7.92
C TYR A 6 1.80 -5.87 -7.86
N LEU A 7 1.95 -4.62 -8.33
CA LEU A 7 0.87 -3.65 -8.36
C LEU A 7 -0.29 -4.12 -9.24
N ASP A 8 -0.01 -4.70 -10.40
CA ASP A 8 -1.02 -5.23 -11.31
C ASP A 8 -1.80 -6.39 -10.65
N ASN A 9 -1.09 -7.33 -10.01
CA ASN A 9 -1.73 -8.42 -9.28
C ASN A 9 -2.58 -7.93 -8.10
N ILE A 10 -2.13 -6.87 -7.41
CA ILE A 10 -2.91 -6.25 -6.33
C ILE A 10 -4.17 -5.60 -6.91
N GLN A 11 -4.07 -4.88 -8.02
CA GLN A 11 -5.22 -4.27 -8.67
C GLN A 11 -6.23 -5.32 -9.15
N VAL A 12 -5.75 -6.43 -9.72
CA VAL A 12 -6.62 -7.56 -10.12
C VAL A 12 -7.35 -8.17 -8.91
N LYS A 13 -6.67 -8.32 -7.77
CA LYS A 13 -7.28 -8.89 -6.55
C LYS A 13 -8.25 -7.95 -5.84
N THR A 14 -7.92 -6.67 -5.79
CA THR A 14 -8.60 -5.69 -4.92
C THR A 14 -9.53 -4.75 -5.67
N GLY A 15 -9.40 -4.69 -7.00
CA GLY A 15 -10.04 -3.67 -7.82
C GLY A 15 -9.54 -2.25 -7.56
N LYS A 16 -8.43 -2.09 -6.82
CA LYS A 16 -7.86 -0.79 -6.43
C LYS A 16 -6.55 -0.52 -7.15
N THR A 17 -6.45 0.67 -7.72
CA THR A 17 -5.23 1.16 -8.34
C THR A 17 -4.22 1.64 -7.29
N PRO A 18 -2.94 1.82 -7.63
CA PRO A 18 -1.95 2.43 -6.75
C PRO A 18 -2.37 3.82 -6.21
N SER A 19 -3.08 4.61 -7.03
CA SER A 19 -3.59 5.92 -6.61
C SER A 19 -4.71 5.79 -5.57
N ASP A 20 -5.61 4.81 -5.72
CA ASP A 20 -6.66 4.54 -4.73
C ASP A 20 -6.07 4.19 -3.37
N PHE A 21 -5.01 3.38 -3.32
CA PHE A 21 -4.34 3.07 -2.06
C PHE A 21 -3.74 4.30 -1.39
N LYS A 22 -3.21 5.26 -2.15
CA LYS A 22 -2.71 6.53 -1.58
C LYS A 22 -3.84 7.34 -0.95
N GLU A 23 -4.99 7.41 -1.62
CA GLU A 23 -6.17 8.10 -1.08
C GLU A 23 -6.75 7.40 0.14
N LEU A 24 -6.88 6.07 0.09
CA LEU A 24 -7.36 5.26 1.19
C LEU A 24 -6.44 5.37 2.40
N ALA A 25 -5.12 5.28 2.20
CA ALA A 25 -4.15 5.47 3.27
C ALA A 25 -4.21 6.88 3.87
N LYS A 26 -4.47 7.92 3.06
CA LYS A 26 -4.69 9.29 3.55
C LYS A 26 -5.98 9.37 4.37
N LYS A 27 -7.08 8.77 3.89
CA LYS A 27 -8.36 8.72 4.61
C LYS A 27 -8.26 7.95 5.93
N LYS A 28 -7.48 6.88 5.98
CA LYS A 28 -7.16 6.11 7.20
C LYS A 28 -6.18 6.84 8.13
N GLY A 29 -5.59 7.94 7.68
CA GLY A 29 -4.62 8.71 8.45
C GLY A 29 -3.22 8.10 8.50
N PHE A 30 -2.92 7.08 7.68
CA PHE A 30 -1.59 6.47 7.57
C PHE A 30 -0.60 7.36 6.83
N THR A 31 -1.07 8.16 5.88
CA THR A 31 -0.22 9.07 5.10
C THR A 31 -0.61 10.54 5.27
N GLN A 32 0.39 11.41 5.14
CA GLN A 32 0.26 12.86 5.10
C GLN A 32 1.31 13.40 4.13
N ASN A 33 0.92 14.34 3.26
CA ASN A 33 1.80 14.97 2.27
C ASN A 33 2.56 13.96 1.38
N GLY A 34 1.90 12.86 1.01
CA GLY A 34 2.49 11.82 0.13
C GLY A 34 3.55 10.95 0.79
N LYS A 35 3.66 10.98 2.13
CA LYS A 35 4.53 10.12 2.92
C LYS A 35 3.75 9.47 4.06
N ILE A 36 4.26 8.35 4.57
CA ILE A 36 3.72 7.71 5.77
C ILE A 36 3.98 8.64 6.97
N LYS A 37 2.97 8.84 7.82
CA LYS A 37 3.11 9.68 9.01
C LYS A 37 4.11 9.09 10.01
N ASP A 38 4.81 9.96 10.73
CA ASP A 38 5.63 9.53 11.85
C ASP A 38 4.81 8.80 12.90
N GLY A 39 5.34 7.68 13.41
CA GLY A 39 4.65 6.80 14.35
C GLY A 39 3.75 5.73 13.72
N VAL A 40 3.42 5.82 12.42
CA VAL A 40 2.70 4.74 11.71
C VAL A 40 3.68 3.62 11.39
N LYS A 41 3.44 2.44 11.99
CA LYS A 41 4.25 1.25 11.75
C LYS A 41 3.86 0.56 10.45
N ALA A 42 4.83 -0.08 9.81
CA ALA A 42 4.59 -0.90 8.63
C ALA A 42 3.52 -1.99 8.90
N THR A 43 3.55 -2.59 10.10
CA THR A 43 2.59 -3.61 10.51
C THR A 43 1.15 -3.12 10.49
N GLN A 44 0.89 -1.87 10.93
CA GLN A 44 -0.46 -1.30 10.91
C GLN A 44 -1.02 -1.20 9.48
N ILE A 45 -0.17 -0.84 8.52
CA ILE A 45 -0.55 -0.79 7.10
C ILE A 45 -0.74 -2.20 6.56
N THR A 46 0.16 -3.14 6.85
CA THR A 46 0.02 -4.51 6.35
C THR A 46 -1.17 -5.25 6.93
N ASP A 47 -1.52 -5.00 8.19
CA ASP A 47 -2.68 -5.58 8.86
C ASP A 47 -3.98 -5.01 8.29
N TRP A 48 -4.05 -3.69 8.07
CA TRP A 48 -5.16 -3.07 7.36
C TRP A 48 -5.37 -3.68 5.97
N LEU A 49 -4.29 -3.80 5.18
CA LEU A 49 -4.35 -4.36 3.83
C LEU A 49 -4.76 -5.84 3.83
N LYS A 50 -4.36 -6.59 4.85
CA LYS A 50 -4.80 -7.98 5.04
C LYS A 50 -6.28 -8.05 5.41
N GLN A 51 -6.75 -7.18 6.30
CA GLN A 51 -8.12 -7.21 6.81
C GLN A 51 -9.15 -6.74 5.78
N GLU A 52 -8.85 -5.70 5.00
CA GLU A 52 -9.81 -5.12 4.05
C GLU A 52 -9.70 -5.69 2.63
N PHE A 53 -8.53 -6.21 2.26
CA PHE A 53 -8.24 -6.60 0.88
C PHE A 53 -7.64 -8.00 0.75
N GLU A 54 -7.55 -8.75 1.87
CA GLU A 54 -6.98 -10.09 1.93
C GLU A 54 -5.57 -10.19 1.31
N LEU A 55 -4.81 -9.09 1.36
CA LEU A 55 -3.47 -9.05 0.80
C LEU A 55 -2.49 -9.83 1.69
N GLY A 56 -1.76 -10.74 1.06
CA GLY A 56 -0.63 -11.42 1.68
C GLY A 56 0.55 -10.46 1.93
N HIS A 57 1.48 -10.86 2.81
CA HIS A 57 2.55 -10.00 3.30
C HIS A 57 3.37 -9.32 2.19
N GLY A 58 3.74 -10.05 1.12
CA GLY A 58 4.50 -9.48 0.00
C GLY A 58 3.74 -8.40 -0.78
N HIS A 59 2.44 -8.59 -1.01
CA HIS A 59 1.58 -7.60 -1.66
C HIS A 59 1.40 -6.36 -0.78
N SER A 60 1.18 -6.57 0.52
CA SER A 60 1.05 -5.48 1.48
C SER A 60 2.33 -4.65 1.60
N MET A 61 3.50 -5.30 1.51
CA MET A 61 4.79 -4.61 1.49
C MET A 61 5.01 -3.79 0.21
N ALA A 62 4.49 -4.24 -0.94
CA ALA A 62 4.54 -3.45 -2.17
C ALA A 62 3.72 -2.15 -2.05
N ILE A 63 2.51 -2.22 -1.48
CA ILE A 63 1.71 -1.03 -1.18
C ILE A 63 2.39 -0.14 -0.14
N TYR A 64 2.97 -0.72 0.92
CA TYR A 64 3.73 0.06 1.89
C TYR A 64 4.89 0.84 1.24
N ALA A 65 5.65 0.21 0.34
CA ALA A 65 6.72 0.88 -0.40
C ALA A 65 6.20 2.02 -1.29
N LEU A 66 5.06 1.80 -1.96
CA LEU A 66 4.34 2.81 -2.74
C LEU A 66 3.93 4.01 -1.87
N LEU A 67 3.36 3.78 -0.68
CA LEU A 67 2.93 4.82 0.25
C LEU A 67 4.10 5.58 0.88
N LYS A 68 5.24 4.92 1.03
CA LYS A 68 6.49 5.54 1.50
C LYS A 68 7.10 6.48 0.45
N GLY A 69 6.66 6.41 -0.80
CA GLY A 69 7.19 7.23 -1.89
C GLY A 69 8.54 6.75 -2.41
N LYS A 70 8.93 5.49 -2.14
CA LYS A 70 10.07 4.90 -2.87
C LYS A 70 9.65 4.75 -4.33
N LYS A 71 10.34 5.46 -5.23
CA LYS A 71 10.24 5.17 -6.67
C LYS A 71 10.72 3.73 -6.88
N PRO A 72 10.04 2.92 -7.70
CA PRO A 72 10.72 1.81 -8.33
C PRO A 72 11.85 2.42 -9.17
N ASP A 73 13.09 2.01 -8.89
CA ASP A 73 14.22 2.22 -9.80
C ASP A 73 13.90 1.57 -11.16
#